data_AF-A0A167Q9K3-F1
#
_entry.id   AF-A0A167Q9K3-F1
#
_cell.length_a   1.000
_cell.length_b   1.000
_cell.length_c   1.000
_cell.angle_alpha   90.00
_cell.angle_beta   90.00
_cell.angle_gamma   90.00
#
_symmetry.space_group_name_H-M   'P 1'
#
loop_
_entity.id
_entity.type
_entity.pdbx_description
1 polymer ?
#
loop_
_entity_poly.entity_id
_entity_poly.type
_entity_poly.pdbx_seq_one_letter_code
_entity_poly.pdbx_strand_id
1 'polypeptide(L)'
;KFVAVTPLGKPDVDKWNGDKQFMQIMKAEVDRFCRQAYKALNFEEAKREERAIGRRAKPTVSISPTKMDPSSPNTILLCTATGFYPLEIEIQWLKNGRPEEEGVAFGEELQNGDWTYQLQVMLETQPQRGDVYT
;
A
#
# COMPACT_ATOMS: atom_id res chain seq x y z
N LYS A 1 18.08 -15.36 19.23
CA LYS A 1 17.55 -15.42 20.61
C LYS A 1 16.24 -14.67 20.62
N PHE A 2 15.27 -15.10 21.42
CA PHE A 2 14.05 -14.32 21.63
C PHE A 2 14.38 -13.05 22.43
N VAL A 3 13.62 -11.99 22.19
CA VAL A 3 13.76 -10.69 22.86
C VAL A 3 12.37 -10.31 23.36
N ALA A 4 12.26 -10.05 24.67
CA ALA A 4 10.99 -9.66 25.27
C ALA A 4 10.69 -8.20 24.92
N VAL A 5 9.51 -7.94 24.34
CA VAL A 5 9.04 -6.58 24.02
C VAL A 5 8.56 -5.85 25.28
N THR A 6 8.06 -6.59 26.27
CA THR A 6 7.59 -6.04 27.55
C THR A 6 8.21 -6.80 28.73
N PRO A 7 8.21 -6.22 29.95
CA PRO A 7 8.69 -6.91 31.14
C PRO A 7 7.96 -8.22 31.44
N LEU A 8 6.67 -8.31 31.09
CA LEU A 8 5.86 -9.52 31.28
C LEU A 8 6.40 -10.73 30.51
N GLY A 9 7.01 -10.51 29.34
CA GLY A 9 7.56 -11.59 28.51
C GLY A 9 8.97 -12.04 28.90
N LYS A 10 9.64 -11.36 29.86
CA LYS A 10 11.01 -11.72 30.26
C LYS A 10 11.15 -13.16 30.76
N PRO A 11 10.27 -13.68 31.64
CA PRO A 11 10.38 -15.06 32.13
C PRO A 11 10.30 -16.10 31.02
N ASP A 12 9.42 -15.89 30.03
CA ASP A 12 9.25 -16.79 28.89
C ASP A 12 10.48 -16.77 27.98
N VAL A 13 11.00 -15.57 27.69
CA VAL A 13 12.19 -15.39 26.85
C VAL A 13 13.43 -15.98 27.50
N ASP A 14 13.61 -15.83 28.81
CA ASP A 14 14.72 -16.43 29.55
C ASP A 14 14.65 -17.97 29.50
N LYS A 15 13.45 -18.53 29.70
CA LYS A 15 13.20 -19.97 29.57
C LYS A 15 13.52 -20.48 28.17
N TRP A 16 12.98 -19.85 27.13
CA TRP A 16 13.19 -20.27 25.74
C TRP A 16 14.64 -20.15 25.31
N ASN A 17 15.31 -19.06 25.67
CA ASN A 17 16.71 -18.85 25.31
C ASN A 17 17.66 -19.82 26.04
N GLY A 18 17.25 -20.33 27.22
CA GLY A 18 17.98 -21.38 27.94
C GLY A 18 17.82 -22.78 27.33
N ASP A 19 16.75 -23.05 26.59
CA ASP A 19 16.50 -24.33 25.94
C ASP A 19 17.15 -24.41 24.55
N LYS A 20 18.30 -25.10 24.48
CA LYS A 20 19.06 -25.26 23.23
C LYS A 20 18.28 -26.02 22.16
N GLN A 21 17.49 -27.03 22.52
CA GLN A 21 16.77 -27.85 21.53
C GLN A 21 15.63 -27.04 20.92
N PHE A 22 14.85 -26.36 21.76
CA PHE A 22 13.81 -25.44 21.31
C PHE A 22 14.39 -24.37 20.37
N MET A 23 15.50 -23.73 20.76
CA MET A 23 16.15 -22.70 19.94
C MET A 23 16.63 -23.21 18.57
N GLN A 24 17.02 -24.48 18.44
CA GLN A 24 17.40 -25.06 17.14
C GLN A 24 16.17 -25.38 16.28
N ILE A 25 15.11 -25.92 16.88
CA ILE A 25 13.85 -26.19 16.17
C ILE A 25 13.29 -24.90 15.59
N MET A 26 13.14 -23.85 16.39
CA MET A 26 12.59 -22.57 15.96
C MET A 26 13.38 -21.94 14.79
N LYS A 27 14.70 -22.14 14.76
CA LYS A 27 15.53 -21.68 13.62
C LYS A 27 15.23 -22.47 12.35
N ALA A 28 15.14 -23.80 12.46
CA ALA A 28 14.88 -24.68 11.32
C ALA A 28 13.45 -24.48 10.74
N GLU A 29 12.49 -24.07 11.56
CA GLU A 29 11.12 -23.81 11.12
C GLU A 29 11.00 -22.70 10.07
N VAL A 30 11.90 -21.70 10.10
CA VAL A 30 11.95 -20.65 9.07
C VAL A 30 12.18 -21.25 7.68
N ASP A 31 13.13 -22.17 7.56
CA ASP A 31 13.43 -22.82 6.28
C ASP A 31 12.36 -23.86 5.91
N ARG A 32 11.86 -24.61 6.89
CA ARG A 32 10.88 -25.67 6.69
C ARG A 32 9.52 -25.14 6.27
N PHE A 33 9.04 -24.06 6.89
CA PHE A 33 7.71 -23.52 6.66
C PHE A 33 7.77 -22.28 5.77
N CYS A 34 8.47 -21.22 6.18
CA CYS A 34 8.39 -19.94 5.48
C CYS A 34 8.98 -20.01 4.07
N ARG A 35 10.21 -20.52 3.89
CA ARG A 35 10.83 -20.58 2.55
C ARG A 35 10.12 -21.55 1.61
N GLN A 36 9.67 -22.69 2.11
CA GLN A 36 8.93 -23.66 1.31
C GLN A 36 7.56 -23.12 0.88
N ALA A 37 6.82 -22.51 1.82
CA ALA A 37 5.54 -21.87 1.51
C ALA A 37 5.72 -20.73 0.50
N TYR A 38 6.76 -19.90 0.66
CA TYR A 38 7.06 -18.83 -0.31
C TYR A 38 7.32 -19.39 -1.71
N LYS A 39 8.09 -20.48 -1.84
CA LYS A 39 8.33 -21.12 -3.14
C LYS A 39 7.04 -21.68 -3.76
N ALA A 40 6.20 -22.32 -2.96
CA ALA A 40 4.94 -22.91 -3.42
C ALA A 40 3.92 -21.84 -3.84
N LEU A 41 3.80 -20.75 -3.08
CA LEU A 41 2.87 -19.64 -3.38
C LEU A 41 3.39 -18.67 -4.44
N ASN A 42 4.69 -18.73 -4.75
CA ASN A 42 5.30 -18.05 -5.90
C ASN A 42 5.32 -18.93 -7.16
N PHE A 43 4.66 -20.09 -7.14
CA PHE A 43 4.56 -20.95 -8.32
C PHE A 43 3.84 -20.19 -9.45
N GLU A 44 4.28 -20.43 -10.68
CA GLU A 44 3.81 -19.70 -11.86
C GLU A 44 2.40 -20.13 -12.25
N GLU A 45 1.39 -19.58 -11.58
CA GLU A 45 0.05 -19.61 -12.15
C GLU A 45 0.02 -18.88 -13.49
N ALA A 46 -0.82 -19.38 -14.40
CA ALA A 46 -0.87 -18.96 -15.80
C ALA A 46 -1.14 -17.46 -15.95
N LYS A 47 -1.87 -16.85 -15.00
CA LYS A 47 -2.05 -15.40 -14.94
C LYS A 47 -1.38 -14.81 -13.71
N ARG A 48 -0.75 -13.66 -13.90
CA ARG A 48 -0.08 -12.89 -12.83
C ARG A 48 -1.05 -12.42 -11.74
N GLU A 49 -2.31 -12.22 -12.07
CA GLU A 49 -3.37 -11.76 -11.16
C GLU A 49 -3.86 -12.86 -10.21
N GLU A 50 -3.63 -14.13 -10.56
CA GLU A 50 -4.06 -15.29 -9.80
C GLU A 50 -3.00 -15.72 -8.76
N ARG A 51 -1.71 -15.39 -9.02
CA ARG A 51 -0.59 -15.67 -8.10
C ARG A 51 -0.81 -15.04 -6.73
N ALA A 52 -0.57 -15.77 -5.65
CA ALA A 52 -0.58 -15.22 -4.29
C ALA A 52 0.63 -14.30 -4.04
N ILE A 53 1.83 -14.75 -4.43
CA ILE A 53 3.06 -13.94 -4.34
C ILE A 53 3.33 -13.29 -5.69
N GLY A 54 3.57 -11.98 -5.67
CA GLY A 54 3.85 -11.21 -6.89
C GLY A 54 2.60 -10.86 -7.71
N ARG A 55 1.39 -11.06 -7.15
CA ARG A 55 0.15 -10.49 -7.67
C ARG A 55 0.36 -9.02 -7.96
N ARG A 56 -0.13 -8.56 -9.12
CA ARG A 56 -0.21 -7.14 -9.43
C ARG A 56 -1.52 -6.84 -10.12
N ALA A 57 -2.18 -5.79 -9.69
CA ALA A 57 -3.35 -5.23 -10.35
C ALA A 57 -3.06 -3.76 -10.67
N LYS A 58 -3.36 -3.34 -11.90
CA LYS A 58 -3.15 -1.95 -12.32
C LYS A 58 -4.28 -1.08 -11.77
N PRO A 59 -4.00 0.14 -11.29
CA PRO A 59 -5.05 1.05 -10.88
C PRO A 59 -5.92 1.45 -12.07
N THR A 60 -7.20 1.60 -11.81
CA THR A 60 -8.07 2.46 -12.61
C THR A 60 -8.04 3.85 -11.98
N VAL A 61 -7.71 4.86 -12.77
CA VAL A 61 -7.56 6.24 -12.30
C VAL A 61 -8.66 7.10 -12.92
N SER A 62 -9.33 7.88 -12.09
CA SER A 62 -10.28 8.91 -12.53
C SER A 62 -9.98 10.24 -11.87
N ILE A 63 -10.10 11.31 -12.64
CA ILE A 63 -10.00 12.68 -12.13
C ILE A 63 -11.37 13.33 -12.27
N SER A 64 -11.91 13.83 -11.17
CA SER A 64 -13.18 14.54 -11.16
C SER A 64 -13.10 15.83 -10.37
N PRO A 65 -13.72 16.93 -10.84
CA PRO A 65 -13.84 18.14 -10.05
C PRO A 65 -14.86 17.92 -8.93
N THR A 66 -14.48 18.27 -7.70
CA THR A 66 -15.39 18.37 -6.56
C THR A 66 -15.86 19.80 -6.46
N LYS A 67 -17.19 20.01 -6.39
CA LYS A 67 -17.74 21.35 -6.21
C LYS A 67 -17.43 21.85 -4.80
N MET A 68 -16.64 22.91 -4.70
CA MET A 68 -16.62 23.76 -3.51
C MET A 68 -17.83 24.71 -3.52
N ASP A 69 -18.00 25.47 -2.44
CA ASP A 69 -18.95 26.58 -2.35
C ASP A 69 -18.92 27.41 -3.67
N PRO A 70 -20.07 27.68 -4.31
CA PRO A 70 -20.15 28.49 -5.54
C PRO A 70 -19.46 29.86 -5.45
N SER A 71 -19.21 30.36 -4.24
CA SER A 71 -18.51 31.62 -3.98
C SER A 71 -16.98 31.49 -3.90
N SER A 72 -16.43 30.27 -3.81
CA SER A 72 -14.99 30.04 -3.77
C SER A 72 -14.38 30.10 -5.18
N PRO A 73 -13.27 30.84 -5.38
CA PRO A 73 -12.53 30.81 -6.64
C PRO A 73 -11.77 29.48 -6.83
N ASN A 74 -11.58 28.71 -5.76
CA ASN A 74 -10.80 27.47 -5.78
C ASN A 74 -11.68 26.27 -6.15
N THR A 75 -11.14 25.38 -6.97
CA THR A 75 -11.70 24.08 -7.34
C THR A 75 -10.82 22.98 -6.78
N ILE A 76 -11.44 21.96 -6.21
CA ILE A 76 -10.72 20.74 -5.81
C ILE A 76 -10.83 19.73 -6.94
N LEU A 77 -9.71 19.30 -7.47
CA LEU A 77 -9.63 18.12 -8.34
C LEU A 77 -9.36 16.90 -7.48
N LEU A 78 -10.18 15.87 -7.64
CA LEU A 78 -10.04 14.60 -6.93
C LEU A 78 -9.56 13.53 -7.90
N CYS A 79 -8.35 13.04 -7.69
CA CYS A 79 -7.81 11.85 -8.33
C CYS A 79 -8.18 10.64 -7.47
N THR A 80 -8.90 9.68 -8.04
CA THR A 80 -9.22 8.41 -7.39
C THR A 80 -8.49 7.30 -8.14
N ALA A 81 -7.52 6.66 -7.49
CA ALA A 81 -6.89 5.44 -7.94
C ALA A 81 -7.52 4.26 -7.20
N THR A 82 -8.05 3.27 -7.92
CA THR A 82 -8.73 2.11 -7.31
C THR A 82 -8.38 0.81 -8.03
N GLY A 83 -8.53 -0.32 -7.32
CA GLY A 83 -8.32 -1.65 -7.90
C GLY A 83 -6.85 -2.03 -8.06
N PHE A 84 -5.93 -1.33 -7.39
CA PHE A 84 -4.50 -1.63 -7.50
C PHE A 84 -4.00 -2.57 -6.39
N TYR A 85 -2.93 -3.29 -6.70
CA TYR A 85 -2.19 -4.11 -5.74
C TYR A 85 -0.74 -4.29 -6.22
N PRO A 86 0.28 -4.27 -5.35
CA PRO A 86 0.22 -4.10 -3.89
C PRO A 86 -0.08 -2.66 -3.45
N LEU A 87 -0.04 -2.38 -2.14
CA LEU A 87 -0.31 -1.04 -1.59
C LEU A 87 0.73 -0.02 -2.05
N GLU A 88 1.99 -0.43 -2.24
CA GLU A 88 3.05 0.48 -2.64
C GLU A 88 2.78 1.10 -4.02
N ILE A 89 2.36 2.37 -4.03
CA ILE A 89 2.04 3.18 -5.20
C ILE A 89 2.60 4.61 -5.02
N GLU A 90 2.89 5.26 -6.14
CA GLU A 90 3.26 6.68 -6.20
C GLU A 90 2.24 7.40 -7.10
N ILE A 91 1.67 8.49 -6.61
CA ILE A 91 0.72 9.32 -7.35
C ILE A 91 1.22 10.77 -7.27
N GLN A 92 1.37 11.40 -8.44
CA GLN A 92 1.82 12.78 -8.57
C GLN A 92 0.87 13.51 -9.51
N TRP A 93 0.47 14.72 -9.12
CA TRP A 93 -0.28 15.60 -10.00
C TRP A 93 0.65 16.27 -11.00
N LEU A 94 0.20 16.35 -12.25
CA LEU A 94 0.85 17.16 -13.27
C LEU A 94 -0.09 18.26 -13.74
N LYS A 95 0.38 19.51 -13.65
CA LYS A 95 -0.26 20.67 -14.30
C LYS A 95 0.53 21.02 -15.55
N ASN A 96 -0.11 20.92 -16.71
CA ASN A 96 0.51 21.21 -18.01
C ASN A 96 1.81 20.40 -18.22
N GLY A 97 1.83 19.15 -17.75
CA GLY A 97 2.97 18.23 -17.85
C GLY A 97 4.10 18.46 -16.85
N ARG A 98 3.93 19.36 -15.87
CA ARG A 98 4.92 19.61 -14.81
C ARG A 98 4.37 19.18 -13.45
N PRO A 99 5.20 18.63 -12.56
CA PRO A 99 4.82 18.35 -11.18
C PRO A 99 4.15 19.54 -10.51
N GLU A 100 2.98 19.29 -9.92
CA GLU A 100 2.24 20.22 -9.09
C GLU A 100 2.18 19.63 -7.67
N GLU A 101 2.74 20.34 -6.71
CA GLU A 101 2.76 19.95 -5.29
C GLU A 101 1.96 20.92 -4.43
N GLU A 102 1.73 22.14 -4.92
CA GLU A 102 0.98 23.16 -4.19
C GLU A 102 -0.51 22.77 -4.13
N GLY A 103 -1.09 22.78 -2.94
CA GLY A 103 -2.49 22.40 -2.73
C GLY A 103 -2.78 20.90 -2.86
N VAL A 104 -1.75 20.05 -2.93
CA VAL A 104 -1.92 18.59 -2.95
C VAL A 104 -2.14 18.06 -1.53
N ALA A 105 -3.18 17.22 -1.37
CA ALA A 105 -3.45 16.50 -0.14
C ALA A 105 -3.78 15.03 -0.43
N PHE A 106 -3.14 14.12 0.31
CA PHE A 106 -3.43 12.70 0.24
C PHE A 106 -4.60 12.36 1.17
N GLY A 107 -5.59 11.67 0.63
CA GLY A 107 -6.69 11.09 1.38
C GLY A 107 -6.28 9.79 2.09
N GLU A 108 -7.27 9.13 2.68
CA GLU A 108 -7.06 7.85 3.34
C GLU A 108 -6.83 6.72 2.32
N GLU A 109 -5.88 5.84 2.64
CA GLU A 109 -5.67 4.57 1.94
C GLU A 109 -6.71 3.54 2.42
N LEU A 110 -7.51 3.01 1.49
CA LEU A 110 -8.57 2.06 1.80
C LEU A 110 -8.28 0.71 1.17
N GLN A 111 -8.50 -0.35 1.95
CA GLN A 111 -8.42 -1.73 1.45
C GLN A 111 -9.80 -2.21 1.00
N ASN A 112 -9.86 -2.75 -0.22
CA ASN A 112 -11.06 -3.37 -0.78
C ASN A 112 -11.19 -4.84 -0.32
N GLY A 113 -12.41 -5.39 -0.40
CA GLY A 113 -12.70 -6.78 -0.02
C GLY A 113 -12.12 -7.85 -0.97
N ASP A 114 -11.58 -7.45 -2.11
CA ASP A 114 -10.98 -8.30 -3.14
C ASP A 114 -9.44 -8.29 -3.13
N TRP A 115 -8.87 -7.79 -2.02
CA TRP A 115 -7.44 -7.60 -1.79
C TRP A 115 -6.79 -6.53 -2.66
N THR A 116 -7.56 -5.66 -3.31
CA THR A 116 -7.02 -4.45 -3.94
C THR A 116 -7.11 -3.25 -2.99
N TYR A 117 -6.51 -2.13 -3.39
CA TYR A 117 -6.50 -0.88 -2.64
C TYR A 117 -7.12 0.27 -3.44
N GLN A 118 -7.49 1.31 -2.70
CA GLN A 118 -7.94 2.59 -3.21
C GLN A 118 -7.18 3.71 -2.50
N LEU A 119 -6.82 4.75 -3.26
CA LEU A 119 -6.22 5.97 -2.75
C LEU A 119 -6.82 7.18 -3.46
N GLN A 120 -7.12 8.22 -2.69
CA GLN A 120 -7.58 9.50 -3.20
C GLN A 120 -6.49 10.55 -3.01
N VAL A 121 -6.25 11.37 -4.04
CA VAL A 121 -5.33 12.50 -3.99
C VAL A 121 -6.06 13.74 -4.48
N MET A 122 -6.14 14.74 -3.62
CA MET A 122 -6.82 16.01 -3.87
C MET A 122 -5.80 17.04 -4.33
N LEU A 123 -6.22 17.94 -5.22
CA LEU A 123 -5.48 19.13 -5.62
C LEU A 123 -6.44 20.32 -5.54
N GLU A 124 -6.19 21.24 -4.61
CA GLU A 124 -6.85 22.54 -4.57
C GLU A 124 -6.15 23.52 -5.52
N THR A 125 -6.87 24.05 -6.51
CA THR A 125 -6.29 24.92 -7.54
C THR A 125 -7.32 25.92 -8.07
N GLN A 126 -6.87 26.90 -8.85
CA GLN A 126 -7.70 27.81 -9.62
C GLN A 126 -7.48 27.52 -11.13
N PRO A 127 -8.29 26.63 -11.74
CA PRO A 127 -8.10 26.23 -13.12
C PRO A 127 -8.26 27.40 -14.08
N GLN A 128 -7.32 27.59 -15.00
CA GLN A 128 -7.46 28.52 -16.11
C GLN A 128 -7.90 27.79 -17.37
N ARG A 129 -8.55 28.52 -18.27
CA ARG A 129 -8.94 27.96 -19.57
C ARG A 129 -7.69 27.50 -20.32
N GLY A 130 -7.62 26.20 -20.63
CA GLY A 130 -6.50 25.58 -21.32
C GLY A 130 -5.54 24.83 -20.40
N ASP A 131 -5.70 24.92 -19.07
CA ASP A 131 -4.97 24.05 -18.16
C ASP A 131 -5.36 22.59 -18.38
N VAL A 132 -4.36 21.72 -18.38
CA VAL A 132 -4.51 20.26 -18.43
C VAL A 132 -3.93 19.67 -17.14
N TYR A 133 -4.74 18.88 -16.46
CA TYR A 133 -4.37 18.17 -15.24
C TYR A 133 -4.38 16.66 -15.51
N THR A 134 -3.30 15.98 -15.14
CA THR A 134 -3.15 14.52 -15.30
C THR A 134 -2.49 13.92 -14.08
#